data_AF-A0A432TS54-F1
#
_entry.id   AF-A0A432TS54-F1
#
_cell.length_a   1.000
_cell.length_b   1.000
_cell.length_c   1.000
_cell.angle_alpha   90.00
_cell.angle_beta   90.00
_cell.angle_gamma   90.00
#
_symmetry.space_group_name_H-M   'P 1'
#
loop_
_entity.id
_entity.type
_entity.pdbx_description
1 polymer ?
#
loop_
_entity_poly.entity_id
_entity_poly.type
_entity_poly.pdbx_seq_one_letter_code
_entity_poly.pdbx_strand_id
1 'polypeptide(L)'
;DYVDSGYAQQSALMMAKHAVSAGNYQQALEHLSPLLKSENEFIAHTAKLRSAAIYLQIDDQSQALSILGADENSAFSALYSHTKGDIYLAQNNIDSAIKHYQLALAQLPTDSELRNLIQIKLNDLN
;
A
#
# COMPACT_ATOMS: atom_id res chain seq x y z
N ASP A 1 2.81 27.42 12.82
CA ASP A 1 2.64 26.86 11.47
C ASP A 1 2.42 25.33 11.40
N TYR A 2 2.11 24.64 12.51
CA TYR A 2 1.83 23.18 12.49
C TYR A 2 0.42 22.80 12.01
N VAL A 3 -0.56 23.71 12.13
CA VAL A 3 -1.95 23.44 11.75
C VAL A 3 -2.13 23.42 10.23
N ASP A 4 -1.33 24.22 9.53
CA ASP A 4 -1.39 24.38 8.06
C ASP A 4 -0.77 23.19 7.32
N SER A 5 0.30 22.61 7.88
CA SER A 5 0.97 21.44 7.27
C SER A 5 0.13 20.16 7.35
N GLY A 6 -0.52 19.88 8.49
CA GLY A 6 -1.39 18.72 8.63
C GLY A 6 -2.63 18.78 7.72
N TYR A 7 -3.24 19.97 7.59
CA TYR A 7 -4.36 20.19 6.68
C TYR A 7 -3.96 20.04 5.21
N ALA A 8 -2.79 20.58 4.83
CA ALA A 8 -2.25 20.42 3.48
C ALA A 8 -1.98 18.95 3.11
N GLN A 9 -1.43 18.15 4.04
CA GLN A 9 -1.21 16.72 3.82
C GLN A 9 -2.51 15.95 3.66
N GLN A 10 -3.52 16.25 4.48
CA GLN A 10 -4.84 15.62 4.37
C GLN A 10 -5.53 16.00 3.05
N SER A 11 -5.41 17.26 2.62
CA SER A 11 -5.91 17.73 1.32
C SER A 11 -5.24 17.00 0.16
N ALA A 12 -3.92 16.80 0.20
CA ALA A 12 -3.19 16.04 -0.81
C ALA A 12 -3.67 14.58 -0.90
N LEU A 13 -3.92 13.92 0.23
CA LEU A 13 -4.52 12.57 0.26
C LEU A 13 -5.93 12.52 -0.35
N MET A 14 -6.73 13.57 -0.16
CA MET A 14 -8.08 13.67 -0.73
C MET A 14 -8.03 13.93 -2.24
N MET A 15 -7.15 14.82 -2.69
CA MET A 15 -6.90 15.09 -4.11
C MET A 15 -6.43 13.83 -4.84
N ALA A 16 -5.49 13.08 -4.25
CA ALA A 16 -5.06 11.80 -4.80
C ALA A 16 -6.24 10.81 -4.96
N LYS A 17 -7.09 10.70 -3.94
CA LYS A 17 -8.30 9.84 -4.01
C LYS A 17 -9.26 10.29 -5.12
N HIS A 18 -9.47 11.60 -5.28
CA HIS A 18 -10.31 12.15 -6.34
C HIS A 18 -9.74 11.84 -7.73
N ALA A 19 -8.44 12.06 -7.92
CA ALA A 19 -7.74 11.75 -9.16
C ALA A 19 -7.82 10.25 -9.52
N VAL A 20 -7.63 9.34 -8.56
CA VAL A 20 -7.86 7.89 -8.78
C VAL A 20 -9.29 7.60 -9.23
N SER A 21 -10.28 8.23 -8.58
CA SER A 21 -11.70 8.03 -8.92
C SER A 21 -12.04 8.54 -10.32
N ALA A 22 -11.27 9.51 -10.83
CA ALA A 22 -11.38 10.04 -12.18
C ALA A 22 -10.53 9.26 -13.22
N GLY A 23 -9.80 8.22 -12.82
CA GLY A 23 -8.87 7.49 -13.69
C GLY A 23 -7.54 8.20 -13.97
N ASN A 24 -7.29 9.34 -13.31
CA ASN A 24 -6.07 10.13 -13.47
C ASN A 24 -4.96 9.63 -12.53
N TYR A 25 -4.47 8.41 -12.78
CA TYR A 25 -3.50 7.74 -11.91
C TYR A 25 -2.18 8.51 -11.75
N GLN A 26 -1.67 9.11 -12.82
CA GLN A 26 -0.44 9.91 -12.77
C GLN A 26 -0.60 11.14 -11.87
N GLN A 27 -1.73 11.85 -12.00
CA GLN A 27 -2.03 13.00 -11.14
C GLN A 27 -2.20 12.59 -9.68
N ALA A 28 -2.77 11.41 -9.42
CA ALA A 28 -2.85 10.87 -8.06
C ALA A 28 -1.45 10.63 -7.47
N LEU A 29 -0.53 10.04 -8.24
CA LEU A 29 0.86 9.85 -7.81
C LEU A 29 1.57 11.19 -7.56
N GLU A 30 1.33 12.21 -8.38
CA GLU A 30 1.86 13.57 -8.15
C GLU A 30 1.41 14.16 -6.82
N HIS A 31 0.13 13.98 -6.45
CA HIS A 31 -0.39 14.41 -5.15
C HIS A 31 0.21 13.62 -3.97
N LEU A 32 0.54 12.35 -4.15
CA LEU A 32 1.12 11.49 -3.10
C LEU A 32 2.63 11.67 -2.93
N SER A 33 3.36 12.00 -4.00
CA SER A 33 4.82 12.12 -4.04
C SER A 33 5.42 12.97 -2.90
N PRO A 34 4.94 14.19 -2.60
CA PRO A 34 5.50 14.99 -1.51
C PRO A 34 5.26 14.35 -0.12
N LEU A 35 4.20 13.56 0.04
CA LEU A 35 3.84 12.93 1.31
C LEU A 35 4.75 11.76 1.67
N LEU A 36 5.45 11.16 0.69
CA LEU A 36 6.39 10.06 0.91
C LEU A 36 7.53 10.43 1.87
N LYS A 37 7.83 11.73 1.99
CA LYS A 37 8.88 12.29 2.87
C LYS A 37 8.30 13.05 4.07
N SER A 38 7.02 12.86 4.38
CA SER A 38 6.37 13.46 5.53
C SER A 38 7.05 13.02 6.84
N GLU A 39 7.28 13.96 7.76
CA GLU A 39 7.73 13.66 9.13
C GLU A 39 6.69 12.88 9.94
N ASN A 40 5.42 13.01 9.57
CA ASN A 40 4.37 12.14 10.08
C ASN A 40 4.45 10.78 9.36
N GLU A 41 4.95 9.77 10.09
CA GLU A 41 5.13 8.41 9.58
C GLU A 41 3.81 7.82 9.07
N PHE A 42 2.69 8.06 9.75
CA PHE A 42 1.39 7.55 9.32
C PHE A 42 1.00 8.08 7.94
N ILE A 43 1.24 9.37 7.69
CA ILE A 43 1.01 10.00 6.37
C ILE A 43 1.97 9.42 5.34
N ALA A 44 3.26 9.28 5.66
CA ALA A 44 4.27 8.75 4.74
C ALA A 44 3.97 7.31 4.30
N HIS A 45 3.65 6.42 5.26
CA HIS A 45 3.30 5.04 4.97
C HIS A 45 1.95 4.90 4.27
N THR A 46 0.96 5.75 4.60
CA THR A 46 -0.30 5.83 3.86
C THR A 46 -0.07 6.21 2.40
N ALA A 47 0.81 7.19 2.14
CA ALA A 47 1.16 7.59 0.79
C ALA A 47 1.86 6.46 0.02
N LYS A 48 2.81 5.75 0.64
CA LYS A 48 3.49 4.59 0.04
C LYS A 48 2.51 3.48 -0.35
N LEU A 49 1.60 3.09 0.55
CA LEU A 49 0.59 2.05 0.28
C LEU A 49 -0.35 2.43 -0.86
N ARG A 50 -0.82 3.68 -0.88
CA ARG A 50 -1.70 4.17 -1.95
C ARG A 50 -0.97 4.27 -3.29
N SER A 51 0.28 4.73 -3.30
CA SER A 51 1.10 4.74 -4.51
C SER A 51 1.34 3.32 -5.03
N ALA A 52 1.61 2.35 -4.15
CA ALA A 52 1.79 0.95 -4.55
C ALA A 52 0.52 0.37 -5.20
N ALA A 53 -0.65 0.65 -4.63
CA ALA A 53 -1.93 0.24 -5.21
C ALA A 53 -2.19 0.90 -6.59
N ILE A 54 -1.83 2.17 -6.75
CA ILE A 54 -1.95 2.87 -8.04
C ILE A 54 -0.99 2.28 -9.07
N TYR A 55 0.27 2.05 -8.70
CA TYR A 55 1.24 1.41 -9.60
C TYR A 55 0.79 0.00 -10.01
N LEU A 56 0.25 -0.77 -9.08
CA LEU A 56 -0.34 -2.08 -9.40
C LEU A 56 -1.53 -1.95 -10.36
N GLN A 57 -2.40 -0.95 -10.17
CA GLN A 57 -3.56 -0.71 -11.03
C GLN A 57 -3.19 -0.32 -12.47
N ILE A 58 -2.00 0.25 -12.69
CA ILE A 58 -1.47 0.61 -14.01
C ILE A 58 -0.42 -0.39 -14.52
N ASP A 59 -0.39 -1.59 -13.95
CA ASP A 59 0.52 -2.69 -14.28
C ASP A 59 2.03 -2.39 -14.08
N ASP A 60 2.38 -1.31 -13.36
CA ASP A 60 3.76 -1.00 -12.98
C ASP A 60 4.15 -1.70 -11.67
N GLN A 61 4.22 -3.02 -11.74
CA GLN A 61 4.53 -3.88 -10.59
C GLN A 61 5.93 -3.61 -10.01
N SER A 62 6.87 -3.13 -10.84
CA SER A 62 8.22 -2.79 -10.40
C SER A 62 8.22 -1.59 -9.47
N GLN A 63 7.56 -0.48 -9.87
CA GLN A 63 7.41 0.68 -9.00
C GLN A 63 6.54 0.38 -7.78
N ALA A 64 5.51 -0.48 -7.93
CA ALA A 64 4.67 -0.90 -6.82
C ALA A 64 5.48 -1.60 -5.70
N LEU A 65 6.43 -2.46 -6.05
CA LEU A 65 7.34 -3.08 -5.06
C LEU A 65 8.35 -2.07 -4.51
N SER A 66 8.93 -1.25 -5.40
CA SER A 66 9.98 -0.29 -5.04
C SER A 66 9.50 0.72 -4.00
N ILE A 67 8.28 1.25 -4.16
CA ILE A 67 7.75 2.29 -3.27
C ILE A 67 7.46 1.78 -1.85
N LEU A 68 7.17 0.48 -1.70
CA LEU A 68 7.00 -0.16 -0.39
C LEU A 68 8.35 -0.41 0.28
N GLY A 69 9.44 -0.60 -0.47
CA GLY A 69 10.80 -0.74 0.06
C GLY A 69 10.95 -1.85 1.10
N ALA A 70 11.93 -1.69 2.00
CA ALA A 70 12.08 -2.53 3.18
C ALA A 70 11.03 -2.15 4.25
N ASP A 71 10.55 -3.16 4.97
CA ASP A 71 9.49 -2.99 5.96
C ASP A 71 10.10 -2.63 7.32
N GLU A 72 10.15 -1.33 7.62
CA GLU A 72 10.85 -0.80 8.81
C GLU A 72 9.89 -0.42 9.94
N ASN A 73 8.58 -0.36 9.68
CA ASN A 73 7.57 0.05 10.67
C ASN A 73 6.61 -1.10 11.00
N SER A 74 6.68 -1.58 12.24
CA SER A 74 5.87 -2.70 12.73
C SER A 74 4.35 -2.45 12.68
N ALA A 75 3.90 -1.19 12.65
CA ALA A 75 2.47 -0.87 12.54
C ALA A 75 1.94 -1.07 11.11
N PHE A 76 2.80 -1.00 10.09
CA PHE A 76 2.41 -1.12 8.68
C PHE A 76 2.80 -2.44 8.04
N SER A 77 3.58 -3.26 8.74
CA SER A 77 4.25 -4.40 8.15
C SER A 77 3.31 -5.50 7.65
N ALA A 78 2.16 -5.67 8.30
CA ALA A 78 1.10 -6.54 7.82
C ALA A 78 0.48 -6.03 6.50
N LEU A 79 0.24 -4.71 6.40
CA LEU A 79 -0.31 -4.08 5.19
C LEU A 79 0.70 -4.12 4.03
N TYR A 80 1.97 -3.92 4.33
CA TYR A 80 3.05 -4.01 3.36
C TYR A 80 3.19 -5.42 2.84
N SER A 81 3.18 -6.41 3.72
CA SER A 81 3.24 -7.82 3.34
C SER A 81 2.03 -8.24 2.50
N HIS A 82 0.81 -7.84 2.88
CA HIS A 82 -0.39 -8.07 2.07
C HIS A 82 -0.26 -7.48 0.66
N THR A 83 0.13 -6.20 0.58
CA THR A 83 0.23 -5.49 -0.70
C THR A 83 1.34 -6.08 -1.58
N LYS A 84 2.49 -6.47 -1.00
CA LYS A 84 3.54 -7.20 -1.72
C LYS A 84 3.03 -8.54 -2.24
N GLY A 85 2.22 -9.25 -1.47
CA GLY A 85 1.57 -10.48 -1.92
C GLY A 85 0.72 -10.27 -3.17
N ASP A 86 -0.12 -9.23 -3.16
CA ASP A 86 -0.95 -8.85 -4.33
C ASP A 86 -0.10 -8.49 -5.55
N ILE A 87 1.01 -7.77 -5.36
CA ILE A 87 1.91 -7.39 -6.46
C ILE A 87 2.62 -8.62 -7.05
N TYR A 88 3.12 -9.53 -6.20
CA TYR A 88 3.75 -10.76 -6.66
C TYR A 88 2.77 -11.69 -7.36
N LEU A 89 1.51 -11.72 -6.91
CA LEU A 89 0.45 -12.44 -7.60
C LEU A 89 0.22 -11.89 -9.00
N ALA A 90 0.15 -10.57 -9.16
CA ALA A 90 0.03 -9.93 -10.48
C ALA A 90 1.25 -10.20 -11.40
N GLN A 91 2.42 -10.46 -10.81
CA GLN A 91 3.63 -10.91 -11.52
C GLN A 91 3.61 -12.40 -11.90
N ASN A 92 2.55 -13.15 -11.58
CA ASN A 92 2.49 -14.63 -11.63
C ASN A 92 3.57 -15.32 -10.77
N ASN A 93 4.13 -14.62 -9.79
CA ASN A 93 5.10 -15.16 -8.85
C ASN A 93 4.38 -15.70 -7.61
N ILE A 94 3.76 -16.86 -7.78
CA ILE A 94 2.88 -17.47 -6.78
C ILE A 94 3.61 -17.78 -5.47
N ASP A 95 4.83 -18.30 -5.53
CA ASP A 95 5.63 -18.61 -4.34
C ASP A 95 5.89 -17.36 -3.47
N SER A 96 6.20 -16.23 -4.11
CA SER A 96 6.42 -14.97 -3.41
C SER A 96 5.11 -14.38 -2.88
N ALA A 97 4.00 -14.54 -3.60
CA ALA A 97 2.68 -14.13 -3.14
C ALA A 97 2.29 -14.87 -1.86
N ILE A 98 2.36 -16.21 -1.88
CA ILE A 98 2.09 -17.08 -0.72
C ILE A 98 2.94 -16.69 0.48
N LYS A 99 4.26 -16.54 0.28
CA LYS A 99 5.20 -16.14 1.33
C LYS A 99 4.77 -14.81 1.99
N HIS A 100 4.42 -13.81 1.18
CA HIS A 100 4.07 -12.49 1.69
C HIS A 100 2.69 -12.47 2.37
N TYR A 101 1.72 -13.25 1.90
CA TYR A 101 0.45 -13.43 2.61
C TYR A 101 0.63 -14.11 3.96
N GLN A 102 1.46 -15.15 4.05
CA GLN A 102 1.78 -15.79 5.33
C GLN A 102 2.46 -14.83 6.31
N LEU A 103 3.39 -13.99 5.82
CA LEU A 103 4.02 -12.95 6.63
C LEU A 103 2.99 -11.94 7.18
N ALA A 104 2.03 -11.53 6.37
CA ALA A 104 0.95 -10.64 6.82
C ALA A 104 0.08 -11.30 7.90
N LEU A 105 -0.32 -12.57 7.69
CA LEU A 105 -1.12 -13.33 8.67
C LEU A 105 -0.40 -13.53 10.00
N ALA A 106 0.92 -13.66 10.02
CA ALA A 106 1.68 -13.81 11.26
C ALA A 106 1.64 -12.55 12.15
N GLN A 107 1.30 -11.40 11.59
CA GLN A 107 1.36 -10.09 12.26
C GLN A 107 -0.04 -9.54 12.61
N LEU A 108 -1.09 -10.11 12.03
CA LEU A 108 -2.46 -9.63 12.21
C LEU A 108 -3.18 -10.33 13.38
N PRO A 109 -3.91 -9.57 14.22
CA PRO A 109 -4.82 -10.11 15.21
C PRO A 109 -5.82 -11.10 14.59
N THR A 110 -6.28 -12.07 15.37
CA THR A 110 -7.18 -13.13 14.92
C THR A 110 -8.56 -12.63 14.47
N ASP A 111 -9.01 -11.49 14.99
CA ASP A 111 -10.28 -10.83 14.68
C ASP A 111 -10.17 -9.78 13.54
N SER A 112 -8.98 -9.63 12.93
CA SER A 112 -8.77 -8.68 11.85
C SER A 112 -9.52 -9.07 10.57
N GLU A 113 -10.30 -8.15 10.00
CA GLU A 113 -10.95 -8.33 8.69
C GLU A 113 -9.93 -8.57 7.57
N LEU A 114 -8.78 -7.88 7.63
CA LEU A 114 -7.70 -8.07 6.67
C LEU A 114 -7.13 -9.49 6.75
N ARG A 115 -7.05 -10.07 7.95
CA ARG A 115 -6.61 -11.47 8.12
C ARG A 115 -7.55 -12.42 7.37
N ASN A 116 -8.86 -12.23 7.51
CA ASN A 116 -9.87 -13.05 6.81
C ASN A 116 -9.73 -12.94 5.29
N LEU A 117 -9.55 -11.72 4.77
CA LEU A 117 -9.34 -11.50 3.34
C LEU A 117 -8.07 -12.20 2.82
N ILE A 118 -6.97 -12.09 3.54
CA ILE A 118 -5.69 -12.72 3.14
C ILE A 118 -5.80 -14.24 3.18
N GLN A 119 -6.54 -14.80 4.14
CA GLN A 119 -6.77 -16.25 4.19
C GLN A 119 -7.54 -16.76 2.97
N ILE A 120 -8.55 -16.01 2.50
CA ILE A 120 -9.29 -16.34 1.27
C ILE A 120 -8.33 -16.33 0.08
N LYS A 121 -7.58 -15.24 -0.11
CA LYS A 121 -6.56 -15.13 -1.18
C LYS A 121 -5.56 -16.29 -1.14
N LEU A 122 -5.09 -16.67 0.04
CA LEU A 122 -4.13 -17.75 0.20
C LEU A 122 -4.75 -19.11 -0.17
N ASN A 123 -6.01 -19.35 0.19
CA ASN A 123 -6.71 -20.58 -0.15
C ASN A 123 -6.92 -20.72 -1.67
N ASP A 124 -7.16 -19.62 -2.38
CA ASP A 124 -7.33 -19.61 -3.84
C ASP A 124 -6.03 -19.94 -4.61
N LEU A 125 -4.87 -19.88 -3.95
CA LEU A 125 -3.56 -20.15 -4.54
C LEU A 125 -3.02 -21.57 -4.25
N ASN A 126 -3.71 -22.37 -3.44
CA ASN A 126 -3.35 -23.75 -3.12
C ASN A 126 -4.27 -24.74 -3.83
#